data_AF-A0A2V7JUD8-F1
#
_entry.id   AF-A0A2V7JUD8-F1
#
_cell.length_a   1.000
_cell.length_b   1.000
_cell.length_c   1.000
_cell.angle_alpha   90.00
_cell.angle_beta   90.00
_cell.angle_gamma   90.00
#
_symmetry.space_group_name_H-M   'P 1'
#
loop_
_entity.id
_entity.type
_entity.pdbx_description
1 polymer ?
#
loop_
_entity_poly.entity_id
_entity_poly.type
_entity_poly.pdbx_seq_one_letter_code
_entity_poly.pdbx_strand_id
1 'polypeptide(L)'
;MAAQQVHSYNLGYGSDGSYAAPAARVEPCLRGPCLPASPPRRRAARRRGHGRDGLHTAGDGADGAAVTRFADIPDLVLGPLAGRPEADWYRAPPGKWTPAQIVHHLAISIDGSGRVFEERSAKPPMRRRPRTLRQRLGHLLYLDIGWIPSGRPAPAATEPAERPDAGAVEQQLRDGVARFLGLTHELLPARRDDLFVKHPAFGDLTLPEWLRFHVRHCAHHAKQIRARLAS
;
A
#
# COMPACT_ATOMS: atom_id res chain seq x y z
N MET A 1 0.67 2.51 -35.10
CA MET A 1 0.22 2.39 -33.70
C MET A 1 1.22 1.51 -32.97
N ALA A 2 2.14 2.09 -32.20
CA ALA A 2 3.15 1.35 -31.47
C ALA A 2 2.63 1.08 -30.05
N ALA A 3 2.42 -0.20 -29.73
CA ALA A 3 2.09 -0.63 -28.38
C ALA A 3 3.32 -0.44 -27.48
N GLN A 4 3.25 0.51 -26.56
CA GLN A 4 4.30 0.78 -25.61
C GLN A 4 4.24 -0.28 -24.51
N GLN A 5 5.14 -1.26 -24.60
CA GLN A 5 5.26 -2.36 -23.66
C GLN A 5 5.75 -1.81 -22.31
N VAL A 6 4.82 -1.60 -21.37
CA VAL A 6 5.13 -1.16 -20.01
C VAL A 6 5.78 -2.33 -19.27
N HIS A 7 7.11 -2.33 -19.23
CA HIS A 7 7.91 -3.26 -18.47
C HIS A 7 7.69 -3.02 -16.97
N SER A 8 6.87 -3.86 -16.34
CA SER A 8 6.68 -3.88 -14.89
C SER A 8 7.96 -4.39 -14.23
N TYR A 9 8.83 -3.49 -13.81
CA TYR A 9 10.00 -3.85 -13.02
C TYR A 9 9.57 -4.19 -11.60
N ASN A 10 9.79 -5.46 -11.24
CA ASN A 10 9.82 -5.94 -9.87
C ASN A 10 10.62 -4.95 -9.00
N LEU A 11 10.03 -4.51 -7.88
CA LEU A 11 10.76 -3.93 -6.76
C LEU A 11 11.65 -5.03 -6.14
N GLY A 12 12.69 -5.40 -6.87
CA GLY A 12 13.61 -6.47 -6.55
C GLY A 12 14.51 -6.07 -5.40
N TYR A 13 14.33 -6.74 -4.27
CA TYR A 13 15.45 -7.02 -3.38
C TYR A 13 15.36 -8.49 -3.02
N GLY A 14 16.41 -9.23 -3.38
CA GLY A 14 16.52 -10.68 -3.22
C GLY A 14 16.18 -11.12 -1.80
N SER A 15 15.24 -12.04 -1.70
CA SER A 15 15.07 -12.86 -0.52
C SER A 15 16.10 -13.98 -0.62
N ASP A 16 17.12 -13.95 0.23
CA ASP A 16 17.89 -15.15 0.53
C ASP A 16 16.89 -16.22 0.98
N GLY A 17 16.77 -17.24 0.13
CA GLY A 17 15.89 -18.36 0.32
C GLY A 17 16.42 -19.27 1.42
N SER A 18 15.62 -19.45 2.46
CA SER A 18 15.67 -20.64 3.31
C SER A 18 14.25 -21.01 3.73
N TYR A 19 13.43 -21.39 2.75
CA TYR A 19 12.24 -22.19 3.02
C TYR A 19 12.67 -23.66 3.11
N ALA A 20 13.10 -24.09 4.29
CA ALA A 20 13.18 -25.51 4.61
C ALA A 20 11.76 -26.01 4.89
N ALA A 21 11.18 -26.74 3.93
CA ALA A 21 10.02 -27.59 4.18
C ALA A 21 10.48 -28.83 4.97
N PRO A 22 9.76 -29.27 6.01
CA PRO A 22 10.03 -30.57 6.62
C PRO A 22 9.58 -31.69 5.68
N ALA A 23 10.51 -32.54 5.30
CA ALA A 23 10.27 -33.73 4.50
C ALA A 23 9.41 -34.74 5.28
N ALA A 24 8.35 -35.22 4.63
CA ALA A 24 7.58 -36.36 5.09
C ALA A 24 8.27 -37.68 4.68
N ARG A 25 8.62 -38.48 5.71
CA ARG A 25 8.38 -39.92 5.87
C ARG A 25 8.94 -40.92 4.84
N VAL A 26 9.85 -41.79 5.30
CA VAL A 26 9.83 -43.24 5.04
C VAL A 26 10.36 -43.96 6.29
N GLU A 27 9.53 -44.80 6.92
CA GLU A 27 9.92 -45.79 7.94
C GLU A 27 9.35 -47.16 7.50
N PRO A 28 10.13 -48.25 7.54
CA PRO A 28 9.67 -49.57 7.10
C PRO A 28 8.99 -50.39 8.22
N CYS A 29 8.00 -51.18 7.80
CA CYS A 29 7.19 -52.11 8.59
C CYS A 29 7.99 -53.24 9.26
N LEU A 30 7.57 -53.64 10.48
CA LEU A 30 7.56 -55.03 10.93
C LEU A 30 6.29 -55.36 11.73
N ARG A 31 5.89 -56.63 11.62
CA ARG A 31 4.57 -57.26 11.84
C ARG A 31 4.15 -57.46 13.30
N GLY A 32 2.83 -57.50 13.53
CA GLY A 32 2.18 -58.52 14.38
C GLY A 32 0.86 -58.08 15.05
N PRO A 33 -0.19 -58.92 15.13
CA PRO A 33 -1.59 -58.49 15.24
C PRO A 33 -2.23 -58.69 16.62
N CYS A 34 -3.34 -57.97 16.90
CA CYS A 34 -4.54 -58.45 17.61
C CYS A 34 -5.60 -57.32 17.74
N LEU A 35 -6.85 -57.62 17.36
CA LEU A 35 -8.09 -56.88 17.63
C LEU A 35 -8.96 -57.73 18.58
N PRO A 36 -10.13 -57.28 19.09
CA PRO A 36 -10.69 -55.92 19.24
C PRO A 36 -11.23 -55.65 20.68
N ALA A 37 -11.54 -54.40 21.03
CA ALA A 37 -12.64 -54.08 21.97
C ALA A 37 -13.07 -52.61 21.89
N SER A 38 -14.39 -52.38 21.94
CA SER A 38 -15.10 -51.11 22.19
C SER A 38 -16.47 -51.49 22.76
N PRO A 39 -17.26 -50.57 23.37
CA PRO A 39 -16.98 -49.32 24.09
C PRO A 39 -17.69 -49.32 25.49
N PRO A 40 -17.85 -48.16 26.17
CA PRO A 40 -19.22 -47.63 26.19
C PRO A 40 -19.35 -46.10 26.05
N ARG A 41 -20.61 -45.72 25.75
CA ARG A 41 -21.15 -44.40 25.44
C ARG A 41 -21.41 -43.52 26.70
N ARG A 42 -21.66 -42.23 26.41
CA ARG A 42 -22.38 -41.15 27.15
C ARG A 42 -21.40 -40.04 27.59
N ARG A 43 -21.64 -38.73 27.39
CA ARG A 43 -22.89 -37.95 27.39
C ARG A 43 -22.70 -36.66 26.58
N ALA A 44 -23.77 -36.24 25.90
CA ALA A 44 -23.92 -34.92 25.30
C ALA A 44 -23.99 -33.82 26.38
N ALA A 45 -23.30 -32.70 26.15
CA ALA A 45 -23.50 -31.45 26.88
C ALA A 45 -23.55 -30.27 25.90
N ARG A 46 -24.80 -29.91 25.58
CA ARG A 46 -25.36 -28.58 25.36
C ARG A 46 -24.44 -27.44 24.90
N ARG A 47 -24.73 -27.01 23.67
CA ARG A 47 -24.70 -25.63 23.16
C ARG A 47 -24.77 -24.56 24.25
N ARG A 48 -23.81 -23.64 24.23
CA ARG A 48 -24.03 -22.22 24.49
C ARG A 48 -23.35 -21.44 23.37
N GLY A 49 -24.16 -21.01 22.41
CA GLY A 49 -23.78 -19.94 21.50
C GLY A 49 -23.65 -18.66 22.34
N HIS A 50 -22.47 -18.08 22.34
CA HIS A 50 -22.28 -16.72 22.77
C HIS A 50 -21.93 -15.93 21.52
N GLY A 51 -22.97 -15.38 20.90
CA GLY A 51 -22.81 -14.32 19.92
C GLY A 51 -22.09 -13.18 20.60
N ARG A 52 -20.89 -12.89 20.12
CA ARG A 52 -20.26 -11.58 20.25
C ARG A 52 -20.24 -10.97 18.86
N ASP A 53 -21.44 -10.58 18.43
CA ASP A 53 -21.58 -9.43 17.55
C ASP A 53 -21.17 -8.20 18.37
N GLY A 54 -20.25 -7.41 17.83
CA GLY A 54 -19.89 -6.12 18.41
C GLY A 54 -18.40 -5.92 18.67
N LEU A 55 -17.60 -5.87 17.61
CA LEU A 55 -16.39 -5.04 17.57
C LEU A 55 -15.96 -4.70 16.12
N HIS A 56 -16.90 -4.29 15.27
CA HIS A 56 -16.60 -3.75 13.93
C HIS A 56 -17.27 -2.37 13.80
N THR A 57 -16.71 -1.34 14.42
CA THR A 57 -17.22 0.04 14.24
C THR A 57 -16.13 1.11 14.28
N ALA A 58 -15.11 0.97 15.14
CA ALA A 58 -14.06 1.99 15.23
C ALA A 58 -13.09 1.98 14.02
N GLY A 59 -12.76 0.81 13.48
CA GLY A 59 -11.87 0.68 12.33
C GLY A 59 -12.51 1.06 11.00
N ASP A 60 -13.82 0.82 10.84
CA ASP A 60 -14.53 1.08 9.58
C ASP A 60 -14.75 2.58 9.35
N GLY A 61 -15.03 3.35 10.41
CA GLY A 61 -15.15 4.82 10.30
C GLY A 61 -13.83 5.52 9.97
N ALA A 62 -12.72 5.08 10.57
CA ALA A 62 -11.39 5.63 10.29
C ALA A 62 -10.92 5.32 8.85
N ASP A 63 -11.21 4.11 8.37
CA ASP A 63 -10.91 3.70 7.00
C ASP A 63 -11.78 4.45 6.00
N GLY A 64 -13.09 4.56 6.24
CA GLY A 64 -13.99 5.34 5.38
C GLY A 64 -13.50 6.79 5.23
N ALA A 65 -13.10 7.43 6.32
CA ALA A 65 -12.55 8.79 6.26
C ALA A 65 -11.19 8.86 5.54
N ALA A 66 -10.37 7.82 5.58
CA ALA A 66 -9.12 7.76 4.82
C ALA A 66 -9.40 7.59 3.31
N VAL A 67 -10.40 6.79 2.95
CA VAL A 67 -10.84 6.58 1.56
C VAL A 67 -11.39 7.87 0.96
N THR A 68 -12.26 8.59 1.67
CA THR A 68 -12.79 9.88 1.18
C THR A 68 -11.65 10.86 0.90
N ARG A 69 -10.73 11.06 1.85
CA ARG A 69 -9.59 11.97 1.66
C ARG A 69 -8.63 11.51 0.55
N PHE A 70 -8.55 10.21 0.31
CA PHE A 70 -7.74 9.66 -0.77
C PHE A 70 -8.38 9.92 -2.13
N ALA A 71 -9.71 9.86 -2.23
CA ALA A 71 -10.44 10.22 -3.45
C ALA A 71 -10.22 11.68 -3.85
N ASP A 72 -9.98 12.58 -2.88
CA ASP A 72 -9.71 14.01 -3.12
C ASP A 72 -8.27 14.30 -3.59
N ILE A 73 -7.38 13.30 -3.70
CA ILE A 73 -5.97 13.50 -4.09
C ILE A 73 -5.81 14.22 -5.44
N PRO A 74 -6.54 13.87 -6.52
CA PRO A 74 -6.41 14.57 -7.79
C PRO A 74 -6.70 16.06 -7.64
N ASP A 75 -7.75 16.44 -6.93
CA ASP A 75 -8.10 17.86 -6.73
C ASP A 75 -7.10 18.58 -5.84
N LEU A 76 -6.61 17.90 -4.79
CA LEU A 76 -5.58 18.42 -3.89
C LEU A 76 -4.27 18.74 -4.63
N VAL A 77 -3.84 17.85 -5.52
CA VAL A 77 -2.54 17.91 -6.20
C VAL A 77 -2.61 18.74 -7.48
N LEU A 78 -3.64 18.53 -8.30
CA LEU A 78 -3.79 19.16 -9.62
C LEU A 78 -4.54 20.50 -9.54
N GLY A 79 -5.35 20.72 -8.50
CA GLY A 79 -6.10 21.97 -8.32
C GLY A 79 -5.26 23.25 -8.43
N PRO A 80 -4.07 23.34 -7.83
CA PRO A 80 -3.18 24.50 -8.01
C PRO A 80 -2.71 24.73 -9.47
N LEU A 81 -2.68 23.69 -10.29
CA LEU A 81 -2.23 23.70 -11.69
C LEU A 81 -3.39 23.84 -12.69
N ALA A 82 -4.64 23.64 -12.25
CA ALA A 82 -5.81 23.70 -13.10
C ALA A 82 -5.95 25.09 -13.76
N GLY A 83 -6.10 25.09 -15.09
CA GLY A 83 -6.22 26.31 -15.90
C GLY A 83 -4.96 27.17 -15.99
N ARG A 84 -3.81 26.70 -15.47
CA ARG A 84 -2.52 27.37 -15.61
C ARG A 84 -1.91 27.11 -16.99
N PRO A 85 -1.10 28.06 -17.52
CA PRO A 85 -0.35 27.81 -18.74
C PRO A 85 0.65 26.67 -18.54
N GLU A 86 0.96 25.95 -19.61
CA GLU A 86 1.88 24.80 -19.57
C GLU A 86 3.26 25.18 -19.00
N ALA A 87 3.75 26.40 -19.24
CA ALA A 87 5.01 26.87 -18.69
C ALA A 87 5.09 26.78 -17.15
N ASP A 88 3.97 26.97 -16.44
CA ASP A 88 3.91 26.90 -14.98
C ASP A 88 4.20 25.47 -14.47
N TRP A 89 3.91 24.44 -15.26
CA TRP A 89 4.20 23.04 -14.92
C TRP A 89 5.70 22.74 -14.86
N TYR A 90 6.51 23.55 -15.55
CA TYR A 90 7.95 23.35 -15.71
C TYR A 90 8.80 24.41 -15.00
N ARG A 91 8.19 25.33 -14.25
CA ARG A 91 8.91 26.37 -13.50
C ARG A 91 9.38 25.88 -12.14
N ALA A 92 10.68 26.04 -11.86
CA ALA A 92 11.29 25.68 -10.59
C ALA A 92 12.59 26.46 -10.33
N PRO A 93 12.96 26.72 -9.06
CA PRO A 93 14.31 27.10 -8.71
C PRO A 93 15.33 26.02 -9.13
N PRO A 94 16.59 26.40 -9.44
CA PRO A 94 17.64 25.45 -9.78
C PRO A 94 17.80 24.33 -8.74
N GLY A 95 17.92 23.09 -9.20
CA GLY A 95 18.09 21.91 -8.35
C GLY A 95 16.83 21.48 -7.60
N LYS A 96 15.65 22.02 -7.93
CA LYS A 96 14.37 21.65 -7.32
C LYS A 96 13.41 21.10 -8.37
N TRP A 97 12.61 20.09 -8.03
CA TRP A 97 11.68 19.46 -8.98
C TRP A 97 10.55 20.37 -9.43
N THR A 98 10.29 20.48 -10.72
CA THR A 98 9.12 21.21 -11.26
C THR A 98 7.79 20.63 -10.77
N PRO A 99 6.68 21.38 -10.84
CA PRO A 99 5.36 20.81 -10.58
C PRO A 99 5.07 19.52 -11.36
N ALA A 100 5.42 19.45 -12.65
CA ALA A 100 5.27 18.23 -13.46
C ALA A 100 6.06 17.05 -12.86
N GLN A 101 7.29 17.27 -12.41
CA GLN A 101 8.10 16.25 -11.75
C GLN A 101 7.51 15.82 -10.40
N ILE A 102 6.96 16.76 -9.62
CA ILE A 102 6.28 16.45 -8.35
C ILE A 102 5.05 15.59 -8.60
N VAL A 103 4.21 15.94 -9.59
CA VAL A 103 3.02 15.16 -9.96
C VAL A 103 3.44 13.76 -10.43
N HIS A 104 4.48 13.66 -11.26
CA HIS A 104 5.00 12.38 -11.73
C HIS A 104 5.49 11.48 -10.59
N HIS A 105 6.23 12.04 -9.62
CA HIS A 105 6.67 11.32 -8.42
C HIS A 105 5.50 10.70 -7.66
N LEU A 106 4.44 11.49 -7.45
CA LEU A 106 3.21 11.03 -6.78
C LEU A 106 2.50 9.95 -7.61
N ALA A 107 2.37 10.14 -8.92
CA ALA A 107 1.72 9.21 -9.82
C ALA A 107 2.42 7.84 -9.85
N ILE A 108 3.76 7.81 -9.96
CA ILE A 108 4.54 6.56 -9.89
C ILE A 108 4.34 5.87 -8.54
N SER A 109 4.38 6.63 -7.44
CA SER A 109 4.23 6.07 -6.10
C SER A 109 2.86 5.43 -5.88
N ILE A 110 1.80 6.11 -6.30
CA ILE A 110 0.42 5.63 -6.17
C ILE A 110 0.18 4.45 -7.12
N ASP A 111 0.44 4.57 -8.42
CA ASP A 111 0.20 3.46 -9.36
C ASP A 111 1.05 2.24 -9.00
N GLY A 112 2.34 2.43 -8.72
CA GLY A 112 3.26 1.36 -8.38
C GLY A 112 2.83 0.59 -7.14
N SER A 113 2.45 1.27 -6.05
CA SER A 113 1.95 0.59 -4.85
C SER A 113 0.59 -0.10 -5.08
N GLY A 114 -0.29 0.48 -5.90
CA GLY A 114 -1.59 -0.11 -6.25
C GLY A 114 -1.44 -1.41 -7.02
N ARG A 115 -0.55 -1.45 -8.02
CA ARG A 115 -0.26 -2.66 -8.80
C ARG A 115 0.31 -3.79 -7.93
N VAL A 116 1.16 -3.47 -6.96
CA VAL A 116 1.68 -4.48 -6.02
C VAL A 116 0.57 -5.02 -5.12
N PHE A 117 -0.41 -4.20 -4.73
CA PHE A 117 -1.59 -4.68 -3.99
C PHE A 117 -2.47 -5.59 -4.85
N GLU A 118 -2.71 -5.24 -6.10
CA GLU A 118 -3.46 -6.05 -7.06
C GLU A 118 -2.79 -7.42 -7.28
N GLU A 119 -1.47 -7.44 -7.48
CA GLU A 119 -0.71 -8.70 -7.57
C GLU A 119 -0.76 -9.52 -6.27
N ARG A 120 -0.91 -8.87 -5.11
CA ARG A 120 -0.91 -9.52 -3.81
C ARG A 120 -2.31 -9.96 -3.36
N SER A 121 -3.38 -9.41 -3.94
CA SER A 121 -4.77 -9.70 -3.57
C SER A 121 -5.13 -11.17 -3.81
N ALA A 122 -4.67 -11.73 -4.94
CA ALA A 122 -4.91 -13.12 -5.32
C ALA A 122 -4.07 -14.15 -4.51
N LYS A 123 -3.16 -13.69 -3.66
CA LYS A 123 -2.25 -14.56 -2.88
C LYS A 123 -2.77 -14.77 -1.44
N PRO A 124 -2.42 -15.89 -0.77
CA PRO A 124 -2.91 -16.22 0.56
C PRO A 124 -2.66 -15.13 1.62
N PRO A 125 -3.44 -15.09 2.71
CA PRO A 125 -3.25 -14.21 3.86
C PRO A 125 -1.80 -14.19 4.36
N MET A 126 -1.32 -13.01 4.75
CA MET A 126 0.04 -12.81 5.25
C MET A 126 0.07 -12.76 6.77
N ARG A 127 1.21 -13.14 7.35
CA ARG A 127 1.55 -12.79 8.73
C ARG A 127 2.56 -11.65 8.73
N ARG A 128 2.19 -10.54 9.35
CA ARG A 128 3.02 -9.35 9.45
C ARG A 128 4.28 -9.59 10.29
N ARG A 129 5.42 -9.10 9.85
CA ARG A 129 6.61 -9.03 10.72
C ARG A 129 6.41 -7.91 11.76
N PRO A 130 6.84 -8.09 13.02
CA PRO A 130 6.81 -7.02 14.00
C PRO A 130 7.61 -5.80 13.53
N ARG A 131 7.04 -4.61 13.68
CA ARG A 131 7.74 -3.36 13.38
C ARG A 131 8.85 -3.10 14.39
N THR A 132 10.01 -2.68 13.88
CA THR A 132 11.11 -2.16 14.69
C THR A 132 10.71 -0.84 15.37
N LEU A 133 11.40 -0.46 16.45
CA LEU A 133 11.13 0.82 17.14
C LEU A 133 11.27 2.03 16.20
N ARG A 134 12.27 1.99 15.29
CA ARG A 134 12.46 3.02 14.25
C ARG A 134 11.24 3.13 13.33
N GLN A 135 10.68 2.00 12.90
CA GLN A 135 9.47 1.97 12.05
C GLN A 135 8.24 2.45 12.80
N ARG A 136 8.10 2.13 14.09
CA ARG A 136 7.00 2.62 14.94
C ARG A 136 7.05 4.14 15.11
N LEU A 137 8.24 4.69 15.40
CA LEU A 137 8.43 6.13 15.52
C LEU A 137 8.16 6.83 14.17
N GLY A 138 8.64 6.28 13.06
CA GLY A 138 8.35 6.80 11.72
C GLY A 138 6.86 6.78 11.39
N HIS A 139 6.15 5.70 11.76
CA HIS A 139 4.69 5.61 11.63
C HIS A 139 4.01 6.74 12.41
N LEU A 140 4.36 6.90 13.70
CA LEU A 140 3.78 7.94 14.55
C LEU A 140 4.02 9.34 13.97
N LEU A 141 5.27 9.65 13.61
CA LEU A 141 5.62 10.98 13.12
C LEU A 141 4.97 11.28 11.77
N TYR A 142 4.96 10.33 10.83
CA TYR A 142 4.48 10.56 9.48
C TYR A 142 2.97 10.34 9.35
N LEU A 143 2.48 9.17 9.76
CA LEU A 143 1.10 8.72 9.55
C LEU A 143 0.12 9.15 10.63
N ASP A 144 0.60 9.48 11.84
CA ASP A 144 -0.27 9.97 12.92
C ASP A 144 -0.11 11.49 13.14
N ILE A 145 1.11 12.03 13.14
CA ILE A 145 1.40 13.46 13.40
C ILE A 145 1.48 14.31 12.11
N GLY A 146 2.00 13.75 11.01
CA GLY A 146 1.98 14.41 9.69
C GLY A 146 3.26 15.18 9.41
N TRP A 147 4.30 14.92 10.20
CA TRP A 147 5.59 15.53 10.07
C TRP A 147 6.45 14.76 9.07
N ILE A 148 6.88 15.45 8.01
CA ILE A 148 7.63 14.87 6.90
C ILE A 148 9.01 15.54 6.89
N PRO A 149 10.09 14.81 7.21
CA PRO A 149 11.43 15.39 7.24
C PRO A 149 11.85 15.79 5.83
N SER A 150 12.30 17.04 5.68
CA SER A 150 12.84 17.58 4.44
C SER A 150 14.24 17.06 4.16
N GLY A 151 14.61 16.97 2.88
CA GLY A 151 16.00 16.72 2.45
C GLY A 151 16.37 15.25 2.26
N ARG A 152 15.44 14.31 2.48
CA ARG A 152 15.67 12.91 2.10
C ARG A 152 15.43 12.73 0.59
N PRO A 153 16.37 12.12 -0.15
CA PRO A 153 16.14 11.83 -1.56
C PRO A 153 15.01 10.82 -1.72
N ALA A 154 14.25 10.95 -2.80
CA ALA A 154 13.26 9.95 -3.16
C ALA A 154 13.94 8.62 -3.52
N PRO A 155 13.28 7.47 -3.28
CA PRO A 155 13.75 6.20 -3.81
C PRO A 155 13.88 6.26 -5.34
N ALA A 156 14.93 5.65 -5.88
CA ALA A 156 15.21 5.63 -7.33
C ALA A 156 14.01 5.13 -8.17
N ALA A 157 13.26 4.15 -7.66
CA ALA A 157 12.07 3.62 -8.32
C ALA A 157 10.89 4.62 -8.42
N THR A 158 10.96 5.74 -7.71
CA THR A 158 9.94 6.81 -7.71
C THR A 158 10.52 8.14 -8.17
N GLU A 159 11.74 8.14 -8.70
CA GLU A 159 12.35 9.36 -9.21
C GLU A 159 11.65 9.79 -10.51
N PRO A 160 11.19 11.05 -10.61
CA PRO A 160 10.49 11.49 -11.80
C PRO A 160 11.46 11.65 -12.97
N ALA A 161 10.95 11.44 -14.19
CA ALA A 161 11.66 11.81 -15.41
C ALA A 161 12.06 13.30 -15.40
N GLU A 162 13.12 13.65 -16.14
CA GLU A 162 13.67 15.00 -16.17
C GLU A 162 12.64 16.04 -16.64
N ARG A 163 11.86 15.71 -17.66
CA ARG A 163 10.78 16.56 -18.17
C ARG A 163 9.57 15.70 -18.58
N PRO A 164 8.71 15.33 -17.62
CA PRO A 164 7.58 14.47 -17.91
C PRO A 164 6.47 15.26 -18.60
N ASP A 165 5.72 14.60 -19.50
CA ASP A 165 4.54 15.20 -20.15
C ASP A 165 3.43 15.45 -19.13
N ALA A 166 2.95 16.70 -19.06
CA ALA A 166 1.97 17.14 -18.05
C ALA A 166 0.65 16.37 -18.13
N GLY A 167 0.13 16.15 -19.35
CA GLY A 167 -1.13 15.41 -19.55
C GLY A 167 -1.02 13.95 -19.16
N ALA A 168 0.09 13.30 -19.53
CA ALA A 168 0.34 11.90 -19.19
C ALA A 168 0.47 11.69 -17.68
N VAL A 169 1.18 12.58 -16.95
CA VAL A 169 1.33 12.42 -15.50
C VAL A 169 0.06 12.75 -14.73
N GLU A 170 -0.76 13.68 -15.23
CA GLU A 170 -2.10 13.92 -14.70
C GLU A 170 -2.96 12.65 -14.83
N GLN A 171 -3.01 12.07 -16.03
CA GLN A 171 -3.80 10.87 -16.28
C GLN A 171 -3.31 9.72 -15.41
N GLN A 172 -1.99 9.50 -15.32
CA GLN A 172 -1.40 8.46 -14.49
C GLN A 172 -1.76 8.63 -13.00
N LEU A 173 -1.78 9.86 -12.48
CA LEU A 173 -2.20 10.13 -11.11
C LEU A 173 -3.66 9.72 -10.88
N ARG A 174 -4.55 10.13 -11.79
CA ARG A 174 -6.00 9.82 -11.71
C ARG A 174 -6.25 8.31 -11.79
N ASP A 175 -5.57 7.63 -12.71
CA ASP A 175 -5.68 6.18 -12.87
C ASP A 175 -5.17 5.43 -11.64
N GLY A 176 -4.04 5.86 -11.07
CA GLY A 176 -3.50 5.29 -9.84
C GLY A 176 -4.45 5.45 -8.65
N VAL A 177 -5.09 6.63 -8.52
CA VAL A 177 -6.10 6.87 -7.47
C VAL A 177 -7.31 5.96 -7.68
N ALA A 178 -7.84 5.88 -8.90
CA ALA A 178 -8.97 5.02 -9.23
C ALA A 178 -8.67 3.54 -8.93
N ARG A 179 -7.46 3.06 -9.26
CA ARG A 179 -6.99 1.70 -8.94
C ARG A 179 -7.06 1.43 -7.44
N PHE A 180 -6.52 2.33 -6.60
CA PHE A 180 -6.53 2.17 -5.15
C PHE A 180 -7.94 2.17 -4.54
N LEU A 181 -8.82 3.02 -5.07
CA LEU A 181 -10.22 3.05 -4.63
C LEU A 181 -10.93 1.74 -4.99
N GLY A 182 -10.70 1.22 -6.20
CA GLY A 182 -11.21 -0.10 -6.63
C GLY A 182 -10.74 -1.23 -5.71
N LEU A 183 -9.43 -1.29 -5.43
CA LEU A 183 -8.85 -2.27 -4.50
C LEU A 183 -9.43 -2.13 -3.09
N THR A 184 -9.67 -0.92 -2.63
CA THR A 184 -10.26 -0.68 -1.31
C THR A 184 -11.68 -1.22 -1.25
N HIS A 185 -12.50 -0.93 -2.26
CA HIS A 185 -13.87 -1.41 -2.34
C HIS A 185 -13.95 -2.93 -2.43
N GLU A 186 -13.03 -3.56 -3.16
CA GLU A 186 -12.99 -5.02 -3.32
C GLU A 186 -12.48 -5.75 -2.07
N LEU A 187 -11.44 -5.20 -1.43
CA LEU A 187 -10.66 -5.94 -0.44
C LEU A 187 -11.04 -5.61 1.01
N LEU A 188 -11.68 -4.47 1.27
CA LEU A 188 -12.06 -4.09 2.63
C LEU A 188 -13.53 -4.42 2.93
N PRO A 189 -13.85 -4.85 4.17
CA PRO A 189 -12.94 -5.03 5.30
C PRO A 189 -12.19 -6.38 5.30
N ALA A 190 -12.49 -7.30 4.37
CA ALA A 190 -12.09 -8.71 4.43
C ALA A 190 -10.58 -8.96 4.53
N ARG A 191 -9.75 -8.13 3.87
CA ARG A 191 -8.29 -8.26 3.79
C ARG A 191 -7.54 -7.16 4.54
N ARG A 192 -8.24 -6.45 5.44
CA ARG A 192 -7.73 -5.28 6.19
C ARG A 192 -6.41 -5.56 6.89
N ASP A 193 -6.32 -6.71 7.57
CA ASP A 193 -5.23 -7.03 8.50
C ASP A 193 -4.28 -8.13 8.00
N ASP A 194 -4.50 -8.67 6.80
CA ASP A 194 -3.72 -9.80 6.27
C ASP A 194 -3.09 -9.56 4.89
N LEU A 195 -3.26 -8.35 4.36
CA LEU A 195 -2.68 -7.92 3.09
C LEU A 195 -1.74 -6.75 3.33
N PHE A 196 -0.45 -6.94 3.02
CA PHE A 196 0.57 -5.92 3.23
C PHE A 196 1.45 -5.74 2.00
N VAL A 197 1.84 -4.49 1.76
CA VAL A 197 2.85 -4.10 0.79
C VAL A 197 3.97 -3.37 1.50
N LYS A 198 5.22 -3.74 1.21
CA LYS A 198 6.40 -3.19 1.86
C LYS A 198 6.65 -1.74 1.41
N HIS A 199 6.65 -0.82 2.37
CA HIS A 199 7.09 0.56 2.20
C HIS A 199 8.59 0.69 2.54
N PRO A 200 9.41 1.40 1.73
CA PRO A 200 10.86 1.51 1.95
C PRO A 200 11.26 2.02 3.34
N ALA A 201 10.50 2.96 3.91
CA ALA A 201 10.80 3.56 5.22
C ALA A 201 10.05 2.90 6.40
N PHE A 202 8.87 2.34 6.15
CA PHE A 202 7.93 1.96 7.22
C PHE A 202 7.73 0.44 7.34
N GLY A 203 8.35 -0.33 6.45
CA GLY A 203 8.16 -1.77 6.39
C GLY A 203 6.80 -2.14 5.83
N ASP A 204 6.27 -3.29 6.24
CA ASP A 204 4.98 -3.79 5.77
C ASP A 204 3.88 -2.81 6.19
N LEU A 205 3.11 -2.29 5.22
CA LEU A 205 1.93 -1.46 5.45
C LEU A 205 0.68 -2.13 4.88
N THR A 206 -0.44 -2.05 5.60
CA THR A 206 -1.76 -2.50 5.13
C THR A 206 -2.32 -1.54 4.08
N LEU A 207 -3.38 -1.96 3.38
CA LEU A 207 -4.08 -1.10 2.43
C LEU A 207 -4.57 0.22 3.07
N PRO A 208 -5.23 0.23 4.24
CA PRO A 208 -5.59 1.48 4.93
C PRO A 208 -4.39 2.35 5.35
N GLU A 209 -3.27 1.73 5.75
CA GLU A 209 -2.06 2.47 6.10
C GLU A 209 -1.43 3.16 4.88
N TRP A 210 -1.46 2.51 3.70
CA TRP A 210 -1.04 3.11 2.43
C TRP A 210 -1.94 4.26 1.98
N LEU A 211 -3.27 4.15 2.16
CA LEU A 211 -4.18 5.28 1.88
C LEU A 211 -3.81 6.51 2.73
N ARG A 212 -3.62 6.32 4.04
CA ARG A 212 -3.19 7.41 4.95
C ARG A 212 -1.84 7.99 4.57
N PHE A 213 -0.89 7.14 4.19
CA PHE A 213 0.42 7.56 3.70
C PHE A 213 0.28 8.49 2.50
N HIS A 214 -0.42 8.05 1.46
CA HIS A 214 -0.58 8.79 0.22
C HIS A 214 -1.30 10.12 0.41
N VAL A 215 -2.35 10.16 1.23
CA VAL A 215 -3.04 11.43 1.57
C VAL A 215 -2.06 12.45 2.15
N ARG A 216 -1.24 12.05 3.13
CA ARG A 216 -0.29 12.96 3.78
C ARG A 216 0.87 13.33 2.87
N HIS A 217 1.36 12.38 2.10
CA HIS A 217 2.42 12.57 1.14
C HIS A 217 2.01 13.56 0.04
N CYS A 218 0.82 13.38 -0.53
CA CYS A 218 0.24 14.29 -1.52
C CYS A 218 0.00 15.68 -0.92
N ALA A 219 -0.54 15.78 0.30
CA ALA A 219 -0.76 17.07 0.96
C ALA A 219 0.55 17.85 1.18
N HIS A 220 1.65 17.16 1.50
CA HIS A 220 2.97 17.78 1.60
C HIS A 220 3.45 18.31 0.25
N HIS A 221 3.36 17.51 -0.80
CA HIS A 221 3.79 17.92 -2.13
C HIS A 221 2.89 18.99 -2.76
N ALA A 222 1.59 19.01 -2.46
CA ALA A 222 0.70 20.09 -2.86
C ALA A 222 1.16 21.46 -2.30
N LYS A 223 1.70 21.50 -1.07
CA LYS A 223 2.34 22.71 -0.53
C LYS A 223 3.58 23.11 -1.33
N GLN A 224 4.39 22.15 -1.76
CA GLN A 224 5.55 22.41 -2.61
C GLN A 224 5.15 22.97 -3.97
N ILE A 225 4.12 22.40 -4.62
CA ILE A 225 3.59 22.89 -5.90
C ILE A 225 3.14 24.34 -5.76
N ARG A 226 2.32 24.65 -4.75
CA ARG A 226 1.88 26.03 -4.48
C ARG A 226 3.04 27.00 -4.29
N ALA A 227 4.09 26.57 -3.57
CA ALA A 227 5.29 27.38 -3.39
C ALA A 227 6.03 27.65 -4.72
N ARG A 228 6.08 26.69 -5.66
CA ARG A 228 6.68 26.90 -6.99
C ARG A 228 5.90 27.88 -7.84
N LEU A 229 4.57 27.83 -7.76
CA LEU A 229 3.69 28.71 -8.52
C LEU A 229 3.67 30.15 -7.97
N ALA A 230 4.11 30.34 -6.72
CA ALA A 230 4.22 31.66 -6.09
C ALA A 230 5.61 32.30 -6.26
N SER A 231 6.57 31.60 -6.88
CA SER A 231 7.97 32.04 -7.08
C SER A 231 8.23 32.43 -8.53
#